data_AF-A0A1V6AR55-F1
#
_entry.id   AF-A0A1V6AR55-F1
#
_cell.length_a   1.000
_cell.length_b   1.000
_cell.length_c   1.000
_cell.angle_alpha   90.00
_cell.angle_beta   90.00
_cell.angle_gamma   90.00
#
_symmetry.space_group_name_H-M   'P 1'
#
loop_
_entity.id
_entity.type
_entity.pdbx_description
1 polymer ?
#
loop_
_entity_poly.entity_id
_entity_poly.type
_entity_poly.pdbx_seq_one_letter_code
_entity_poly.pdbx_strand_id
1 'polypeptide(L)'
;MSAFSLRTRKRLAAALVFMIAGPAGTDVVFVLEQEVSDLFRRIYEEVQTMPARPGERFIRQEFFIGEGDDDTYKDIAVSIVLPGEDAPPDMIVQITWMKRVRRDRRVAVARSTKTLRFILEADGTRLEGDEPANGEIAVLARGLFTAVRNKKRLLGKAPSRGFREPREYP
;
A
#
# COMPACT_ATOMS: atom_id res chain seq x y z
N MET A 1 -25.00 42.88 -46.71
CA MET A 1 -23.81 43.53 -47.31
C MET A 1 -23.01 44.18 -46.21
N SER A 2 -21.71 43.94 -46.24
CA SER A 2 -20.68 44.22 -45.24
C SER A 2 -20.57 45.68 -44.80
N ALA A 3 -20.20 45.91 -43.53
CA ALA A 3 -19.01 46.71 -43.18
C ALA A 3 -18.80 46.72 -41.66
N PHE A 4 -17.86 45.87 -41.21
CA PHE A 4 -17.10 46.08 -39.98
C PHE A 4 -16.16 47.28 -40.20
N SER A 5 -16.13 48.26 -39.30
CA SER A 5 -15.00 49.19 -39.19
C SER A 5 -14.84 49.75 -37.77
N LEU A 6 -13.76 49.25 -37.16
CA LEU A 6 -12.84 49.75 -36.15
C LEU A 6 -12.98 51.16 -35.50
N ARG A 7 -12.55 51.13 -34.21
CA ARG A 7 -11.85 52.13 -33.39
C ARG A 7 -12.70 53.13 -32.60
N THR A 8 -12.71 52.95 -31.28
CA THR A 8 -12.09 53.95 -30.40
C THR A 8 -11.55 53.30 -29.12
N ARG A 9 -10.25 53.46 -28.88
CA ARG A 9 -9.54 53.09 -27.64
C ARG A 9 -9.94 54.08 -26.55
N LYS A 10 -10.43 53.61 -25.41
CA LYS A 10 -10.35 54.36 -24.15
C LYS A 10 -9.66 53.49 -23.10
N ARG A 11 -8.46 53.93 -22.75
CA ARG A 11 -7.61 53.45 -21.66
C ARG A 11 -8.37 53.64 -20.35
N LEU A 12 -8.47 52.61 -19.53
CA LEU A 12 -8.77 52.76 -18.10
C LEU A 12 -7.96 51.73 -17.31
N ALA A 13 -7.15 52.32 -16.42
CA ALA A 13 -6.67 51.82 -15.14
C ALA A 13 -6.03 50.43 -15.07
N ALA A 14 -4.72 50.47 -14.82
CA ALA A 14 -3.96 49.40 -14.20
C ALA A 14 -4.61 48.98 -12.86
N ALA A 15 -5.01 47.72 -12.77
CA ALA A 15 -5.07 47.00 -11.51
C ALA A 15 -4.09 45.83 -11.64
N LEU A 16 -2.85 46.10 -11.24
CA LEU A 16 -1.84 45.09 -11.00
C LEU A 16 -2.28 44.30 -9.76
N VAL A 17 -3.16 43.31 -9.94
CA VAL A 17 -3.31 42.25 -8.95
C VAL A 17 -2.12 41.33 -9.15
N PHE A 18 -1.17 41.41 -8.22
CA PHE A 18 -0.19 40.35 -8.02
C PHE A 18 -0.97 39.07 -7.68
N MET A 19 -1.33 38.28 -8.70
CA MET A 19 -1.51 36.85 -8.50
C MET A 19 -0.12 36.30 -8.19
N ILE A 20 0.18 36.22 -6.90
CA ILE A 20 1.23 35.36 -6.39
C ILE A 20 0.81 33.95 -6.83
N ALA A 21 1.43 33.46 -7.89
CA ALA A 21 1.47 32.05 -8.19
C ALA A 21 2.25 31.39 -7.04
N GLY A 22 1.53 31.01 -5.99
CA GLY A 22 2.10 30.16 -4.94
C GLY A 22 2.44 28.79 -5.54
N PRO A 23 3.56 28.17 -5.17
CA PRO A 23 3.90 26.82 -5.61
C PRO A 23 2.99 25.80 -4.90
N ALA A 24 1.73 25.68 -5.33
CA ALA A 24 0.76 24.76 -4.75
C ALA A 24 1.01 23.28 -5.12
N GLY A 25 2.15 22.96 -5.71
CA GLY A 25 2.48 21.62 -6.21
C GLY A 25 3.48 20.83 -5.36
N THR A 26 4.31 21.48 -4.55
CA THR A 26 5.38 20.81 -3.79
C THR A 26 4.93 20.34 -2.41
N ASP A 27 4.13 21.14 -1.71
CA ASP A 27 3.72 20.83 -0.34
C ASP A 27 2.76 19.62 -0.28
N VAL A 28 1.86 19.48 -1.25
CA VAL A 28 0.89 18.38 -1.28
C VAL A 28 1.56 17.04 -1.58
N VAL A 29 2.56 17.03 -2.47
CA VAL A 29 3.30 15.82 -2.84
C VAL A 29 4.17 15.35 -1.67
N PHE A 30 4.89 16.29 -1.04
CA PHE A 30 5.74 16.00 0.11
C PHE A 30 4.96 15.43 1.31
N VAL A 31 3.78 16.01 1.61
CA VAL A 31 2.92 15.52 2.70
C VAL A 31 2.42 14.09 2.43
N LEU A 32 2.10 13.77 1.17
CA LEU A 32 1.65 12.43 0.80
C LEU A 32 2.78 11.39 0.91
N GLU A 33 3.98 11.73 0.47
CA GLU A 33 5.16 10.87 0.58
C GLU A 33 5.51 10.57 2.04
N GLN A 34 5.47 11.58 2.91
CA GLN A 34 5.68 11.40 4.35
C GLN A 34 4.60 10.52 4.99
N GLU A 35 3.32 10.72 4.66
CA GLU A 35 2.24 9.88 5.16
C GLU A 35 2.42 8.42 4.76
N VAL A 36 2.78 8.18 3.50
CA VAL A 36 3.05 6.84 2.97
C VAL A 36 4.22 6.18 3.70
N SER A 37 5.33 6.92 3.86
CA SER A 37 6.51 6.46 4.58
C SER A 37 6.19 6.07 6.03
N ASP A 38 5.43 6.92 6.73
CA ASP A 38 4.98 6.66 8.09
C ASP A 38 4.07 5.43 8.20
N LEU A 39 3.16 5.24 7.24
CA LEU A 39 2.29 4.07 7.20
C LEU A 39 3.09 2.77 7.01
N PHE A 40 4.08 2.76 6.10
CA PHE A 40 4.89 1.56 5.88
C PHE A 40 5.77 1.21 7.08
N ARG A 41 6.31 2.22 7.78
CA ARG A 41 7.00 2.00 9.06
C ARG A 41 6.08 1.33 10.09
N ARG A 42 4.85 1.84 10.26
CA ARG A 42 3.87 1.23 11.19
C ARG A 42 3.46 -0.18 10.76
N ILE A 43 3.35 -0.44 9.46
CA ILE A 43 3.09 -1.78 8.94
C ILE A 43 4.22 -2.73 9.33
N TYR A 44 5.48 -2.33 9.14
CA TYR A 44 6.64 -3.11 9.56
C TYR A 44 6.58 -3.45 11.05
N GLU A 45 6.36 -2.45 11.92
CA GLU A 45 6.28 -2.63 13.38
C GLU A 45 5.15 -3.61 13.77
N GLU A 46 3.99 -3.50 13.14
CA GLU A 46 2.88 -4.43 13.37
C GLU A 46 3.24 -5.86 12.94
N VAL A 47 3.85 -6.05 11.78
CA VAL A 47 4.22 -7.37 11.24
C VAL A 47 5.37 -8.01 12.03
N GLN A 48 6.35 -7.23 12.48
CA GLN A 48 7.50 -7.72 13.26
C GLN A 48 7.07 -8.41 14.56
N THR A 49 5.96 -7.97 15.13
CA THR A 49 5.39 -8.56 16.36
C THR A 49 4.47 -9.75 16.10
N MET A 50 4.26 -10.15 14.83
CA MET A 50 3.45 -11.31 14.48
C MET A 50 4.30 -12.59 14.51
N PRO A 51 3.71 -13.75 14.86
CA PRO A 51 4.47 -15.00 14.90
C PRO A 51 4.89 -15.43 13.48
N ALA A 52 6.13 -15.90 13.36
CA ALA A 52 6.58 -16.66 12.21
C ALA A 52 5.83 -18.00 12.12
N ARG A 53 5.76 -18.58 10.91
CA ARG A 53 5.22 -19.94 10.77
C ARG A 53 6.22 -20.95 11.36
N PRO A 54 5.74 -22.09 11.89
CA PRO A 54 6.64 -23.12 12.41
C PRO A 54 7.69 -23.55 11.38
N GLY A 55 8.96 -23.52 11.77
CA GLY A 55 10.10 -23.88 10.91
C GLY A 55 10.64 -22.75 10.02
N GLU A 56 9.99 -21.58 9.97
CA GLU A 56 10.51 -20.41 9.25
C GLU A 56 11.43 -19.57 10.17
N ARG A 57 12.56 -19.09 9.62
CA ARG A 57 13.48 -18.15 10.28
C ARG A 57 13.20 -16.68 9.91
N PHE A 58 12.09 -16.44 9.21
CA PHE A 58 11.63 -15.15 8.74
C PHE A 58 10.14 -15.03 9.06
N ILE A 59 9.59 -13.82 9.03
CA ILE A 59 8.16 -13.60 9.23
C ILE A 59 7.51 -13.47 7.86
N ARG A 60 6.54 -14.34 7.54
CA ARG A 60 5.71 -14.24 6.35
C ARG A 60 4.23 -14.18 6.69
N GLN A 61 3.56 -13.14 6.19
CA GLN A 61 2.14 -12.93 6.37
C GLN A 61 1.42 -12.79 5.03
N GLU A 62 0.32 -13.53 4.89
CA GLU A 62 -0.48 -13.56 3.67
C GLU A 62 -1.95 -13.29 4.00
N PHE A 63 -2.56 -12.41 3.21
CA PHE A 63 -3.95 -11.98 3.36
C PHE A 63 -4.44 -11.23 2.12
N PHE A 64 -5.72 -10.89 2.11
CA PHE A 64 -6.34 -10.09 1.06
C PHE A 64 -6.68 -8.69 1.57
N ILE A 65 -6.55 -7.68 0.70
CA ILE A 65 -7.03 -6.32 0.94
C ILE A 65 -8.45 -6.20 0.40
N GLY A 66 -9.34 -5.61 1.18
CA GLY A 66 -10.72 -5.30 0.81
C GLY A 66 -11.64 -5.27 2.02
N GLU A 67 -12.87 -4.81 1.82
CA GLU A 67 -13.88 -4.74 2.86
C GLU A 67 -14.49 -6.13 3.16
N GLY A 68 -14.98 -6.29 4.40
CA GLY A 68 -15.61 -7.52 4.87
C GLY A 68 -14.65 -8.62 5.30
N ASP A 69 -15.17 -9.60 6.04
CA ASP A 69 -14.42 -10.76 6.50
C ASP A 69 -14.35 -11.88 5.44
N ASP A 70 -15.24 -11.86 4.44
CA ASP A 70 -15.27 -12.84 3.35
C ASP A 70 -14.29 -12.43 2.23
N ASP A 71 -13.25 -13.23 2.06
CA ASP A 71 -12.24 -13.02 1.02
C ASP A 71 -12.75 -13.33 -0.39
N THR A 72 -13.92 -13.97 -0.53
CA THR A 72 -14.50 -14.38 -1.82
C THR A 72 -14.53 -13.22 -2.82
N TYR A 73 -14.78 -11.99 -2.37
CA TYR A 73 -14.96 -10.82 -3.22
C TYR A 73 -13.72 -9.93 -3.39
N LYS A 74 -12.67 -10.16 -2.59
CA LYS A 74 -11.44 -9.37 -2.63
C LYS A 74 -10.62 -9.72 -3.87
N ASP A 75 -9.97 -8.70 -4.44
CA ASP A 75 -9.24 -8.80 -5.70
C ASP A 75 -7.76 -8.40 -5.56
N ILE A 76 -7.30 -8.09 -4.35
CA ILE A 76 -5.90 -7.78 -4.07
C ILE A 76 -5.40 -8.77 -3.02
N ALA A 77 -4.48 -9.64 -3.43
CA ALA A 77 -3.75 -10.54 -2.54
C ALA A 77 -2.39 -9.93 -2.18
N VAL A 78 -2.00 -10.05 -0.91
CA VAL A 78 -0.73 -9.51 -0.41
C VAL A 78 0.03 -10.58 0.37
N SER A 79 1.34 -10.63 0.11
CA SER A 79 2.31 -11.34 0.94
C SER A 79 3.34 -10.34 1.45
N ILE A 80 3.49 -10.22 2.76
CA ILE A 80 4.56 -9.47 3.42
C ILE A 80 5.61 -10.47 3.93
N VAL A 81 6.88 -10.18 3.67
CA VAL A 81 8.02 -10.90 4.22
C VAL A 81 8.92 -9.92 4.96
N LEU A 82 9.21 -10.21 6.22
CA LEU A 82 10.33 -9.62 6.96
C LEU A 82 11.42 -10.68 7.06
N PRO A 83 12.60 -10.47 6.48
CA PRO A 83 13.70 -11.41 6.62
C PRO A 83 14.14 -11.51 8.09
N GLY A 84 14.84 -12.60 8.40
CA GLY A 84 15.26 -12.92 9.77
C GLY A 84 16.28 -11.93 10.35
N GLU A 85 16.68 -12.18 11.60
CA GLU A 85 17.50 -11.27 12.42
C GLU A 85 18.85 -10.86 11.81
N ASP A 86 19.39 -11.63 10.87
CA ASP A 86 20.69 -11.38 10.22
C ASP A 86 20.59 -10.46 8.97
N ALA A 87 19.41 -9.97 8.63
CA ALA A 87 19.18 -9.15 7.45
C ALA A 87 18.98 -7.66 7.81
N PRO A 88 19.23 -6.73 6.86
CA PRO A 88 18.79 -5.34 7.02
C PRO A 88 17.31 -5.27 7.38
N PRO A 89 16.87 -4.27 8.16
CA PRO A 89 15.46 -4.09 8.50
C PRO A 89 14.71 -3.63 7.25
N ASP A 90 14.35 -4.58 6.41
CA ASP A 90 13.56 -4.36 5.21
C ASP A 90 12.26 -5.17 5.27
N MET A 91 11.31 -4.74 4.44
CA MET A 91 10.01 -5.34 4.30
C MET A 91 9.75 -5.54 2.81
N ILE A 92 9.57 -6.79 2.41
CA ILE A 92 9.22 -7.15 1.05
C ILE A 92 7.72 -7.35 0.99
N VAL A 93 7.03 -6.52 0.22
CA VAL A 93 5.59 -6.58 0.00
C VAL A 93 5.32 -7.00 -1.42
N GLN A 94 4.79 -8.20 -1.60
CA GLN A 94 4.29 -8.67 -2.88
C GLN A 94 2.80 -8.42 -2.97
N ILE A 95 2.37 -7.64 -3.97
CA ILE A 95 0.99 -7.31 -4.23
C ILE A 95 0.58 -7.98 -5.53
N THR A 96 -0.48 -8.78 -5.48
CA THR A 96 -1.05 -9.45 -6.65
C THR A 96 -2.48 -8.98 -6.88
N TRP A 97 -2.71 -8.33 -8.01
CA TRP A 97 -4.05 -8.00 -8.47
C TRP A 97 -4.64 -9.22 -9.17
N MET A 98 -5.79 -9.64 -8.68
CA MET A 98 -6.53 -10.80 -9.12
C MET A 98 -7.64 -10.36 -10.07
N LYS A 99 -7.95 -11.19 -11.06
CA LYS A 99 -9.07 -11.00 -11.98
C LYS A 99 -9.98 -12.21 -11.93
N ARG A 100 -11.28 -11.97 -11.74
CA ARG A 100 -12.28 -13.04 -11.78
C ARG A 100 -12.43 -13.60 -13.17
N VAL A 101 -12.58 -14.92 -13.25
CA VAL A 101 -12.88 -15.62 -14.50
C VAL A 101 -14.32 -15.31 -14.89
N ARG A 102 -14.56 -14.92 -16.15
CA ARG A 102 -15.92 -14.55 -16.61
C ARG A 102 -16.92 -15.70 -16.50
N ARG A 103 -16.45 -16.93 -16.73
CA ARG A 103 -17.28 -18.15 -16.70
C ARG A 103 -17.61 -18.62 -15.28
N ASP A 104 -16.77 -18.29 -14.31
CA ASP A 104 -17.02 -18.58 -12.89
C ASP A 104 -16.42 -17.46 -12.02
N ARG A 105 -17.30 -16.64 -11.45
CA ARG A 105 -16.91 -15.50 -10.61
C ARG A 105 -16.34 -15.91 -9.25
N ARG A 106 -16.44 -17.18 -8.86
CA ARG A 106 -15.80 -17.71 -7.64
C ARG A 106 -14.31 -17.98 -7.85
N VAL A 107 -13.88 -18.12 -9.09
CA VAL A 107 -12.47 -18.33 -9.44
C VAL A 107 -11.82 -17.00 -9.77
N ALA A 108 -10.73 -16.69 -9.08
CA ALA A 108 -9.88 -15.55 -9.35
C ALA A 108 -8.49 -16.03 -9.80
N VAL A 109 -7.93 -15.39 -10.82
CA VAL A 109 -6.58 -15.68 -11.34
C VAL A 109 -5.70 -14.44 -11.20
N ALA A 110 -4.41 -14.63 -10.96
CA ALA A 110 -3.45 -13.53 -10.91
C ALA A 110 -3.41 -12.82 -12.27
N ARG A 111 -3.66 -11.51 -12.27
CA ARG A 111 -3.58 -10.64 -13.46
C ARG A 111 -2.21 -10.00 -13.55
N SER A 112 -1.73 -9.46 -12.44
CA SER A 112 -0.44 -8.79 -12.33
C SER A 112 0.07 -8.90 -10.91
N THR A 113 1.38 -8.96 -10.76
CA THR A 113 2.06 -8.98 -9.47
C THR A 113 3.15 -7.91 -9.50
N LYS A 114 3.23 -7.12 -8.44
CA LYS A 114 4.34 -6.19 -8.17
C LYS A 114 5.00 -6.57 -6.85
N THR A 115 6.31 -6.42 -6.80
CA THR A 115 7.09 -6.58 -5.57
C THR A 115 7.65 -5.22 -5.20
N LEU A 116 7.35 -4.77 -3.99
CA LEU A 116 7.83 -3.53 -3.41
C LEU A 116 8.76 -3.89 -2.26
N ARG A 117 9.94 -3.28 -2.19
CA ARG A 117 10.87 -3.44 -1.07
C ARG A 117 10.96 -2.13 -0.31
N PHE A 118 10.61 -2.15 0.97
CA PHE A 118 10.72 -1.00 1.86
C PHE A 118 11.91 -1.21 2.77
N ILE A 119 12.87 -0.31 2.74
CA ILE A 119 14.03 -0.32 3.62
C ILE A 119 13.76 0.68 4.74
N LEU A 120 13.86 0.25 6.00
CA LEU A 120 13.75 1.16 7.14
C LEU A 120 15.06 1.93 7.28
N GLU A 121 14.93 3.26 7.31
CA GLU A 121 16.02 4.21 7.52
C GLU A 121 15.74 5.03 8.80
N ALA A 122 16.72 5.81 9.25
CA ALA A 122 16.60 6.54 10.51
C ALA A 122 15.48 7.61 10.50
N ASP A 123 15.18 8.15 9.32
CA ASP A 123 14.24 9.25 9.07
C ASP A 123 12.95 8.82 8.36
N GLY A 124 12.78 7.53 8.06
CA GLY A 124 11.57 7.02 7.41
C GLY A 124 11.74 5.65 6.75
N THR A 125 10.96 5.39 5.71
CA THR A 125 11.12 4.22 4.85
C THR A 125 11.43 4.65 3.42
N ARG A 126 12.43 4.02 2.82
CA ARG A 126 12.74 4.18 1.41
C ARG A 126 12.13 3.04 0.61
N LEU A 127 11.38 3.37 -0.44
CA LEU A 127 10.83 2.40 -1.38
C LEU A 127 11.85 2.10 -2.49
N GLU A 128 12.10 0.81 -2.72
CA GLU A 128 12.82 0.28 -3.88
C GLU A 128 11.87 -0.62 -4.71
N GLY A 129 11.93 -0.48 -6.04
CA GLY A 129 11.21 -1.35 -6.98
C GLY A 129 10.19 -0.64 -7.87
N ASP A 130 9.22 -1.39 -8.38
CA ASP A 130 8.20 -0.90 -9.33
C ASP A 130 7.15 -0.03 -8.63
N GLU A 131 7.43 1.27 -8.53
CA GLU A 131 6.51 2.22 -7.92
C GLU A 131 5.09 2.11 -8.53
N PRO A 132 4.02 2.04 -7.69
CA PRO A 132 2.65 2.13 -8.17
C PRO A 132 2.39 3.50 -8.82
N ALA A 133 1.35 3.60 -9.65
CA ALA A 133 1.02 4.90 -10.26
C ALA A 133 0.67 5.95 -9.18
N ASN A 134 0.96 7.23 -9.44
CA ASN A 134 0.79 8.32 -8.49
C ASN A 134 -0.56 8.27 -7.76
N GLY A 135 -0.52 8.15 -6.43
CA GLY A 135 -1.70 8.08 -5.54
C GLY A 135 -2.22 6.66 -5.23
N GLU A 136 -1.86 5.63 -6.02
CA GLU A 136 -2.24 4.24 -5.71
C GLU A 136 -1.54 3.74 -4.45
N ILE A 137 -0.28 4.14 -4.24
CA ILE A 137 0.53 3.68 -3.11
C ILE A 137 -0.07 4.10 -1.76
N ALA A 138 -0.69 5.28 -1.65
CA ALA A 138 -1.31 5.74 -0.42
C ALA A 138 -2.58 4.93 -0.08
N VAL A 139 -3.40 4.65 -1.07
CA VAL A 139 -4.59 3.79 -0.91
C VAL A 139 -4.17 2.37 -0.51
N LEU A 140 -3.14 1.83 -1.18
CA LEU A 140 -2.56 0.53 -0.86
C LEU A 140 -1.99 0.50 0.56
N ALA A 141 -1.23 1.52 0.98
CA ALA A 141 -0.65 1.60 2.32
C ALA A 141 -1.73 1.60 3.42
N ARG A 142 -2.80 2.40 3.24
CA ARG A 142 -3.93 2.43 4.19
C ARG A 142 -4.68 1.09 4.24
N GLY A 143 -4.96 0.51 3.08
CA GLY A 143 -5.60 -0.81 2.97
C GLY A 143 -4.75 -1.93 3.59
N LEU A 144 -3.44 -1.90 3.34
CA LEU A 144 -2.46 -2.83 3.86
C LEU A 144 -2.36 -2.74 5.38
N PHE A 145 -2.25 -1.53 5.93
CA PHE A 145 -2.21 -1.33 7.38
C PHE A 145 -3.46 -1.89 8.07
N THR A 146 -4.63 -1.64 7.49
CA THR A 146 -5.90 -2.20 8.01
C THR A 146 -5.90 -3.73 7.95
N ALA A 147 -5.48 -4.31 6.82
CA ALA A 147 -5.44 -5.76 6.64
C ALA A 147 -4.46 -6.46 7.60
N VAL A 148 -3.28 -5.87 7.83
CA VAL A 148 -2.27 -6.36 8.78
C VAL A 148 -2.83 -6.38 10.20
N ARG A 149 -3.44 -5.28 10.66
CA ARG A 149 -4.04 -5.22 12.01
C ARG A 149 -5.17 -6.23 12.18
N ASN A 150 -6.00 -6.39 11.14
CA ASN A 150 -7.05 -7.42 11.14
C ASN A 150 -6.45 -8.83 11.24
N LYS A 151 -5.41 -9.13 10.45
CA LYS A 151 -4.72 -10.43 10.49
C LYS A 151 -4.09 -10.69 11.85
N LYS A 152 -3.36 -9.71 12.41
CA LYS A 152 -2.75 -9.81 13.75
C LYS A 152 -3.79 -10.07 14.84
N ARG A 153 -4.93 -9.38 14.79
CA ARG A 153 -6.06 -9.63 15.69
C ARG A 153 -6.61 -11.06 15.55
N LEU A 154 -6.72 -11.59 14.33
CA LEU A 154 -7.16 -12.97 14.10
C LEU A 154 -6.17 -13.98 14.65
N LEU A 155 -4.86 -13.75 14.48
CA LEU A 155 -3.81 -14.61 15.05
C LEU A 155 -3.81 -14.56 16.58
N GLY A 156 -4.06 -13.40 17.20
CA GLY A 156 -4.17 -13.28 18.66
C GLY A 156 -5.47 -13.87 19.24
N LYS A 157 -6.53 -14.00 18.43
CA LYS A 157 -7.78 -14.67 18.82
C LYS A 157 -7.77 -16.18 18.59
N ALA A 158 -6.85 -16.68 17.77
CA ALA A 158 -6.67 -18.11 17.62
C ALA A 158 -6.24 -18.65 19.00
N PRO A 159 -6.96 -19.60 19.62
CA PRO A 159 -6.37 -20.32 20.73
C PRO A 159 -5.06 -20.89 20.21
N SER A 160 -3.99 -20.76 20.99
CA SER A 160 -2.78 -21.54 20.83
C SER A 160 -3.16 -23.02 20.89
N ARG A 161 -3.68 -23.56 19.79
CA ARG A 161 -4.01 -24.96 19.65
C ARG A 161 -2.67 -25.67 19.79
N GLY A 162 -2.55 -26.31 20.94
CA GLY A 162 -1.31 -26.88 21.43
C GLY A 162 -0.55 -27.62 20.36
N PHE A 163 0.76 -27.49 20.46
CA PHE A 163 1.75 -28.50 20.14
C PHE A 163 1.10 -29.89 20.13
N ARG A 164 0.68 -30.36 18.95
CA ARG A 164 0.47 -31.79 18.75
C ARG A 164 1.87 -32.31 18.49
N GLU A 165 2.40 -33.04 19.47
CA GLU A 165 3.59 -33.86 19.28
C GLU A 165 3.47 -34.60 17.93
N PRO A 166 4.59 -34.79 17.21
CA PRO A 166 4.58 -35.62 16.02
C PRO A 166 3.96 -36.97 16.40
N ARG A 167 2.84 -37.31 15.77
CA ARG A 167 2.35 -38.69 15.83
C ARG A 167 3.41 -39.54 15.16
N GLU A 168 4.15 -40.30 15.95
CA GLU A 168 4.85 -41.46 15.44
C GLU A 168 3.81 -42.34 14.75
N TYR A 169 3.91 -42.44 13.44
CA TYR A 169 3.11 -43.39 12.67
C TYR A 169 3.73 -44.78 12.87
N PRO A 170 2.91 -45.81 13.14
CA PRO A 170 3.37 -47.20 13.13
C PRO A 170 3.77 -47.66 11.72
#